data_AF-A0A933PGT4-F1
#
_entry.id   AF-A0A933PGT4-F1
#
_cell.length_a   1.000
_cell.length_b   1.000
_cell.length_c   1.000
_cell.angle_alpha   90.00
_cell.angle_beta   90.00
_cell.angle_gamma   90.00
#
_symmetry.space_group_name_H-M   'P 1'
#
loop_
_entity.id
_entity.type
_entity.pdbx_description
1 polymer ?
#
loop_
_entity_poly.entity_id
_entity_poly.type
_entity_poly.pdbx_seq_one_letter_code
_entity_poly.pdbx_strand_id
1 'polypeptide(L)'
;MSLLVVMGSGETAPTMVKVHREVIAQSAASAGGGPAVMLDTPFGFQMNADDLVARTQAYFADSVGTPVEVARWRRGDQPTVDAERALTLLHRASWAFAGPGSPTYTLRQWVGTPVPEALLDVAARGGTLVFGSAAACTLGTHTIPVYEIYKVGEEPRWAEGLDLMGRLTGIECVVVPHYDNAEGGGHDTRFCYLGERRLVALEADLPDSVGVLGVDEHTALVVDLDARTARVAGNGLVTVRRRGASRTFPAGTVLTLDELGALLRGEADGGGGDAPAPAAATDAAAAAEPAGAVAGGEAVATSLADATARARERFDVALAASDVDGCVTAILDLESAIVAWSTDTLQSDQADSARRTLRAFVVRLGELAHVGARDPRTVVAPFVELLLEVRGRARAAKDFGTSDLVRDRLTAAGVEVRDTPDGATWHLPEG
;
A
#
# COMPACT_ATOMS: atom_id res chain seq x y z
N MET A 1 -9.62 13.54 -24.09
CA MET A 1 -9.75 12.39 -23.19
C MET A 1 -10.05 12.92 -21.80
N SER A 2 -11.33 12.97 -21.48
CA SER A 2 -11.85 13.37 -20.18
C SER A 2 -11.92 12.15 -19.27
N LEU A 3 -11.36 12.23 -18.06
CA LEU A 3 -11.27 11.09 -17.14
C LEU A 3 -11.90 11.38 -15.79
N LEU A 4 -12.58 10.37 -15.22
CA LEU A 4 -12.93 10.29 -13.81
C LEU A 4 -12.22 9.07 -13.19
N VAL A 5 -11.41 9.29 -12.17
CA VAL A 5 -10.64 8.24 -11.50
C VAL A 5 -11.13 8.11 -10.07
N VAL A 6 -11.56 6.90 -9.70
CA VAL A 6 -12.02 6.56 -8.36
C VAL A 6 -10.98 5.66 -7.71
N MET A 7 -10.33 6.10 -6.64
CA MET A 7 -9.34 5.33 -5.89
C MET A 7 -9.93 4.85 -4.57
N GLY A 8 -9.83 3.55 -4.29
CA GLY A 8 -10.38 2.97 -3.07
C GLY A 8 -9.57 3.33 -1.81
N SER A 9 -8.25 3.41 -1.92
CA SER A 9 -7.33 3.90 -0.88
C SER A 9 -5.91 4.02 -1.47
N GLY A 10 -4.96 4.53 -0.70
CA GLY A 10 -3.56 4.61 -1.06
C GLY A 10 -3.30 5.60 -2.18
N GLU A 11 -4.15 6.62 -2.31
CA GLU A 11 -4.05 7.69 -3.28
C GLU A 11 -2.71 8.43 -3.25
N THR A 12 -2.00 8.37 -2.13
CA THR A 12 -0.64 8.90 -1.94
C THR A 12 0.37 7.81 -1.55
N ALA A 13 0.08 6.55 -1.90
CA ALA A 13 0.96 5.41 -1.68
C ALA A 13 1.83 5.10 -2.92
N PRO A 14 2.94 4.36 -2.77
CA PRO A 14 3.81 3.99 -3.89
C PRO A 14 3.10 3.22 -5.01
N THR A 15 2.10 2.41 -4.66
CA THR A 15 1.35 1.57 -5.60
C THR A 15 0.55 2.37 -6.62
N MET A 16 0.11 3.60 -6.27
CA MET A 16 -0.67 4.46 -7.16
C MET A 16 0.17 5.39 -8.04
N VAL A 17 1.50 5.46 -7.85
CA VAL A 17 2.38 6.36 -8.61
C VAL A 17 2.25 6.15 -10.12
N LYS A 18 2.21 4.89 -10.57
CA LYS A 18 2.08 4.57 -12.00
C LYS A 18 0.74 5.04 -12.56
N VAL A 19 -0.35 4.85 -11.81
CA VAL A 19 -1.70 5.27 -12.21
C VAL A 19 -1.76 6.78 -12.33
N HIS A 20 -1.25 7.52 -11.34
CA HIS A 20 -1.18 8.98 -11.39
C HIS A 20 -0.40 9.49 -12.61
N ARG A 21 0.81 8.96 -12.85
CA ARG A 21 1.63 9.35 -14.01
C ARG A 21 0.90 9.11 -15.33
N GLU A 22 0.21 7.97 -15.45
CA GLU A 22 -0.55 7.63 -16.65
C GLU A 22 -1.69 8.64 -16.90
N VAL A 23 -2.54 8.90 -15.90
CA VAL A 23 -3.71 9.78 -16.07
C VAL A 23 -3.32 11.25 -16.20
N ILE A 24 -2.24 11.69 -15.54
CA ILE A 24 -1.68 13.04 -15.73
C ILE A 24 -1.18 13.23 -17.16
N ALA A 25 -0.46 12.23 -17.70
CA ALA A 25 0.03 12.30 -19.08
C ALA A 25 -1.13 12.34 -20.10
N GLN A 26 -2.19 11.57 -19.87
CA GLN A 26 -3.40 11.58 -20.71
C GLN A 26 -4.16 12.92 -20.64
N SER A 27 -4.27 13.49 -19.44
CA SER A 27 -4.83 14.82 -19.21
C SER A 27 -4.05 15.90 -19.95
N ALA A 28 -2.71 15.91 -19.81
CA ALA A 28 -1.85 16.90 -20.44
C ALA A 28 -1.96 16.88 -21.98
N ALA A 29 -2.11 15.69 -22.57
CA ALA A 29 -2.33 15.53 -24.01
C ALA A 29 -3.71 16.04 -24.48
N SER A 30 -4.71 16.03 -23.60
CA SER A 30 -6.12 16.31 -23.94
C SER A 30 -6.55 17.74 -23.67
N ALA A 31 -6.24 18.28 -22.48
CA ALA A 31 -6.74 19.57 -22.00
C ALA A 31 -5.91 20.78 -22.48
N GLY A 32 -4.89 20.57 -23.31
CA GLY A 32 -4.04 21.65 -23.83
C GLY A 32 -3.07 22.27 -22.81
N GLY A 33 -2.88 21.61 -21.66
CA GLY A 33 -2.01 22.04 -20.57
C GLY A 33 -2.71 22.95 -19.54
N GLY A 34 -2.60 22.58 -18.27
CA GLY A 34 -3.09 23.32 -17.10
C GLY A 34 -2.38 22.80 -15.84
N PRO A 35 -2.45 23.49 -14.70
CA PRO A 35 -1.89 22.98 -13.46
C PRO A 35 -2.61 21.71 -12.99
N ALA A 36 -1.87 20.85 -12.30
CA ALA A 36 -2.45 19.82 -11.45
C ALA A 36 -2.84 20.48 -10.11
N VAL A 37 -4.08 20.30 -9.68
CA VAL A 37 -4.65 20.98 -8.52
C VAL A 37 -5.19 19.96 -7.53
N MET A 38 -4.94 20.16 -6.24
CA MET A 38 -5.59 19.42 -5.16
C MET A 38 -6.57 20.29 -4.38
N LEU A 39 -7.67 19.70 -3.91
CA LEU A 39 -8.58 20.30 -2.95
C LEU A 39 -8.28 19.75 -1.55
N ASP A 40 -8.09 20.65 -0.59
CA ASP A 40 -7.83 20.30 0.81
C ASP A 40 -9.11 20.18 1.65
N THR A 41 -10.29 20.30 1.03
CA THR A 41 -11.59 20.23 1.71
C THR A 41 -11.78 18.95 2.52
N PRO A 42 -11.54 17.73 1.98
CA PRO A 42 -11.95 16.52 2.68
C PRO A 42 -11.34 16.34 4.06
N PHE A 43 -10.11 16.80 4.25
CA PHE A 43 -9.41 16.81 5.53
C PHE A 43 -9.28 18.22 6.16
N GLY A 44 -9.94 19.24 5.59
CA GLY A 44 -9.79 20.64 6.00
C GLY A 44 -10.24 20.96 7.42
N PHE A 45 -10.99 20.05 8.06
CA PHE A 45 -11.39 20.14 9.47
C PHE A 45 -10.27 19.72 10.44
N GLN A 46 -9.23 19.05 9.97
CA GLN A 46 -8.18 18.51 10.82
C GLN A 46 -7.18 19.59 11.25
N MET A 47 -6.71 19.53 12.49
CA MET A 47 -5.72 20.48 13.03
C MET A 47 -4.38 20.43 12.29
N ASN A 48 -4.04 19.28 11.69
CA ASN A 48 -2.84 19.06 10.89
C ASN A 48 -3.12 19.17 9.37
N ALA A 49 -4.18 19.87 8.95
CA ALA A 49 -4.53 20.00 7.53
C ALA A 49 -3.39 20.59 6.67
N ASP A 50 -2.65 21.58 7.20
CA ASP A 50 -1.49 22.12 6.48
C ASP A 50 -0.34 21.13 6.34
N ASP A 51 -0.13 20.24 7.34
CA ASP A 51 0.85 19.16 7.24
C ASP A 51 0.43 18.12 6.20
N LEU A 52 -0.87 17.80 6.14
CA LEU A 52 -1.43 16.91 5.12
C LEU A 52 -1.24 17.48 3.72
N VAL A 53 -1.52 18.77 3.52
CA VAL A 53 -1.24 19.47 2.26
C VAL A 53 0.25 19.35 1.89
N ALA A 54 1.15 19.67 2.82
CA ALA A 54 2.58 19.63 2.55
C ALA A 54 3.06 18.22 2.17
N ARG A 55 2.57 17.17 2.86
CA ARG A 55 2.88 15.77 2.52
C ARG A 55 2.33 15.37 1.16
N THR A 56 1.10 15.74 0.82
CA THR A 56 0.52 15.46 -0.49
C THR A 56 1.32 16.16 -1.59
N GLN A 57 1.67 17.44 -1.42
CA GLN A 57 2.50 18.17 -2.38
C GLN A 57 3.87 17.52 -2.58
N ALA A 58 4.54 17.11 -1.49
CA ALA A 58 5.81 16.38 -1.55
C ALA A 58 5.68 15.04 -2.28
N TYR A 59 4.64 14.24 -1.99
CA TYR A 59 4.39 12.99 -2.72
C TYR A 59 4.26 13.21 -4.24
N PHE A 60 3.46 14.19 -4.64
CA PHE A 60 3.24 14.47 -6.06
C PHE A 60 4.50 15.03 -6.74
N ALA A 61 5.25 15.91 -6.07
CA ALA A 61 6.50 16.45 -6.60
C ALA A 61 7.61 15.37 -6.70
N ASP A 62 7.84 14.63 -5.62
CA ASP A 62 9.02 13.77 -5.46
C ASP A 62 8.77 12.35 -5.99
N SER A 63 7.58 11.78 -5.73
CA SER A 63 7.25 10.41 -6.13
C SER A 63 6.57 10.36 -7.49
N VAL A 64 5.54 11.17 -7.72
CA VAL A 64 4.83 11.18 -9.01
C VAL A 64 5.63 11.93 -10.08
N GLY A 65 6.36 12.98 -9.70
CA GLY A 65 7.12 13.83 -10.63
C GLY A 65 6.28 14.96 -11.24
N THR A 66 5.18 15.35 -10.60
CA THR A 66 4.30 16.44 -11.04
C THR A 66 3.89 17.28 -9.84
N PRO A 67 4.34 18.54 -9.71
CA PRO A 67 3.92 19.38 -8.60
C PRO A 67 2.43 19.70 -8.68
N VAL A 68 1.78 19.78 -7.51
CA VAL A 68 0.35 20.12 -7.40
C VAL A 68 0.16 21.44 -6.66
N GLU A 69 -0.71 22.29 -7.21
CA GLU A 69 -1.20 23.51 -6.56
C GLU A 69 -2.40 23.19 -5.66
N VAL A 70 -2.71 24.07 -4.70
CA VAL A 70 -3.78 23.82 -3.71
C VAL A 70 -4.91 24.81 -3.91
N ALA A 71 -6.06 24.31 -4.38
CA ALA A 71 -7.31 25.04 -4.33
C ALA A 71 -7.87 24.98 -2.90
N ARG A 72 -7.45 25.93 -2.05
CA ARG A 72 -7.84 25.97 -0.64
C ARG A 72 -9.34 26.24 -0.50
N TRP A 73 -10.08 25.24 -0.04
CA TRP A 73 -11.52 25.34 0.19
C TRP A 73 -11.89 24.57 1.46
N ARG A 74 -11.47 25.06 2.63
CA ARG A 74 -11.73 24.34 3.89
C ARG A 74 -13.13 24.58 4.41
N ARG A 75 -13.76 25.70 4.03
CA ARG A 75 -15.10 26.08 4.50
C ARG A 75 -15.91 26.73 3.38
N GLY A 76 -17.18 26.40 3.29
CA GLY A 76 -18.09 27.00 2.31
C GLY A 76 -18.36 28.49 2.55
N ASP A 77 -18.13 29.00 3.76
CA ASP A 77 -18.28 30.40 4.17
C ASP A 77 -16.95 31.18 4.21
N GLN A 78 -15.91 30.69 3.54
CA GLN A 78 -14.61 31.37 3.49
C GLN A 78 -14.68 32.75 2.78
N PRO A 79 -13.72 33.67 3.04
CA PRO A 79 -13.72 34.98 2.39
C PRO A 79 -13.79 34.89 0.87
N THR A 80 -14.56 35.78 0.23
CA THR A 80 -14.81 35.75 -1.22
C THR A 80 -13.53 35.71 -2.04
N VAL A 81 -12.49 36.46 -1.65
CA VAL A 81 -11.20 36.45 -2.37
C VAL A 81 -10.53 35.07 -2.33
N ASP A 82 -10.64 34.34 -1.23
CA ASP A 82 -10.05 33.01 -1.10
C ASP A 82 -10.87 31.96 -1.88
N ALA A 83 -12.21 32.08 -1.85
CA ALA A 83 -13.09 31.29 -2.72
C ALA A 83 -12.77 31.50 -4.21
N GLU A 84 -12.69 32.75 -4.68
CA GLU A 84 -12.39 33.08 -6.08
C GLU A 84 -10.99 32.62 -6.51
N ARG A 85 -10.00 32.66 -5.62
CA ARG A 85 -8.66 32.10 -5.88
C ARG A 85 -8.72 30.60 -6.12
N ALA A 86 -9.43 29.86 -5.26
CA ALA A 86 -9.59 28.42 -5.42
C ALA A 86 -10.35 28.07 -6.72
N LEU A 87 -11.43 28.78 -7.03
CA LEU A 87 -12.20 28.58 -8.26
C LEU A 87 -11.39 28.92 -9.50
N THR A 88 -10.60 30.00 -9.47
CA THR A 88 -9.69 30.37 -10.58
C THR A 88 -8.67 29.26 -10.86
N LEU A 89 -8.14 28.62 -9.81
CA LEU A 89 -7.24 27.48 -9.97
C LEU A 89 -7.96 26.28 -10.61
N LEU A 90 -9.15 25.91 -10.12
CA LEU A 90 -9.94 24.81 -10.67
C LEU A 90 -10.34 25.05 -12.13
N HIS A 91 -10.72 26.28 -12.49
CA HIS A 91 -11.09 26.63 -13.85
C HIS A 91 -9.92 26.53 -14.84
N ARG A 92 -8.67 26.59 -14.36
CA ARG A 92 -7.47 26.39 -15.18
C ARG A 92 -6.92 24.97 -15.10
N ALA A 93 -7.35 24.19 -14.12
CA ALA A 93 -6.84 22.85 -13.88
C ALA A 93 -7.11 21.93 -15.07
N SER A 94 -6.09 21.16 -15.45
CA SER A 94 -6.25 20.00 -16.35
C SER A 94 -6.42 18.71 -15.56
N TRP A 95 -5.98 18.69 -14.31
CA TRP A 95 -6.06 17.55 -13.41
C TRP A 95 -6.44 18.06 -12.01
N ALA A 96 -7.49 17.52 -11.42
CA ALA A 96 -7.98 17.91 -10.09
C ALA A 96 -8.15 16.70 -9.18
N PHE A 97 -7.66 16.81 -7.94
CA PHE A 97 -7.66 15.73 -6.98
C PHE A 97 -8.27 16.11 -5.63
N ALA A 98 -9.12 15.22 -5.11
CA ALA A 98 -9.61 15.26 -3.74
C ALA A 98 -9.38 13.87 -3.11
N GLY A 99 -8.77 13.87 -1.92
CA GLY A 99 -8.30 12.64 -1.28
C GLY A 99 -8.95 12.38 0.08
N PRO A 100 -8.15 11.98 1.09
CA PRO A 100 -8.64 11.35 2.31
C PRO A 100 -9.29 12.37 3.24
N GLY A 101 -10.14 11.91 4.17
CA GLY A 101 -10.77 12.77 5.16
C GLY A 101 -12.18 12.35 5.54
N SER A 102 -13.12 13.29 5.56
CA SER A 102 -14.53 13.04 5.93
C SER A 102 -15.46 13.29 4.73
N PRO A 103 -16.25 12.30 4.30
CA PRO A 103 -17.23 12.49 3.23
C PRO A 103 -18.28 13.54 3.57
N THR A 104 -18.85 13.48 4.77
CA THR A 104 -19.89 14.40 5.26
C THR A 104 -19.37 15.82 5.49
N TYR A 105 -18.11 15.98 5.91
CA TYR A 105 -17.48 17.29 5.95
C TYR A 105 -17.35 17.86 4.54
N THR A 106 -16.83 17.08 3.59
CA THR A 106 -16.70 17.48 2.17
C THR A 106 -18.03 17.97 1.61
N LEU A 107 -19.09 17.17 1.76
CA LEU A 107 -20.44 17.52 1.29
C LEU A 107 -20.91 18.84 1.89
N ARG A 108 -20.78 19.05 3.21
CA ARG A 108 -21.18 20.31 3.87
C ARG A 108 -20.46 21.54 3.34
N GLN A 109 -19.22 21.41 2.85
CA GLN A 109 -18.45 22.55 2.34
C GLN A 109 -18.62 22.80 0.85
N TRP A 110 -19.09 21.81 0.08
CA TRP A 110 -19.23 21.91 -1.38
C TRP A 110 -20.69 22.06 -1.84
N VAL A 111 -21.63 21.38 -1.20
CA VAL A 111 -23.05 21.46 -1.57
C VAL A 111 -23.54 22.91 -1.41
N GLY A 112 -24.23 23.41 -2.44
CA GLY A 112 -24.71 24.80 -2.48
C GLY A 112 -23.62 25.83 -2.81
N THR A 113 -22.41 25.39 -3.18
CA THR A 113 -21.31 26.27 -3.63
C THR A 113 -20.99 26.02 -5.12
N PRO A 114 -20.15 26.86 -5.75
CA PRO A 114 -19.71 26.64 -7.13
C PRO A 114 -18.74 25.46 -7.34
N VAL A 115 -18.23 24.83 -6.26
CA VAL A 115 -17.18 23.79 -6.36
C VAL A 115 -17.61 22.58 -7.20
N PRO A 116 -18.80 21.96 -7.01
CA PRO A 116 -19.23 20.83 -7.83
C PRO A 116 -19.27 21.15 -9.33
N GLU A 117 -19.77 22.34 -9.70
CA GLU A 117 -19.79 22.76 -11.10
C GLU A 117 -18.37 23.03 -11.63
N ALA A 118 -17.49 23.60 -10.82
CA ALA A 118 -16.09 23.80 -11.21
C ALA A 118 -15.35 22.47 -11.45
N LEU A 119 -15.67 21.43 -10.67
CA LEU A 119 -15.13 20.08 -10.89
C LEU A 119 -15.65 19.46 -12.20
N LEU A 120 -16.96 19.57 -12.46
CA LEU A 120 -17.52 19.09 -13.73
C LEU A 120 -16.94 19.82 -14.94
N ASP A 121 -16.69 21.12 -14.81
CA ASP A 121 -16.04 21.95 -15.83
C ASP A 121 -14.61 21.46 -16.13
N VAL A 122 -13.84 20.98 -15.13
CA VAL A 122 -12.54 20.33 -15.37
C VAL A 122 -12.68 19.13 -16.31
N ALA A 123 -13.63 18.23 -16.05
CA ALA A 123 -13.87 17.07 -16.90
C ALA A 123 -14.39 17.50 -18.29
N ALA A 124 -15.34 18.44 -18.36
CA ALA A 124 -15.93 18.90 -19.61
C ALA A 124 -14.92 19.53 -20.58
N ARG A 125 -13.82 20.10 -20.06
CA ARG A 125 -12.70 20.63 -20.86
C ARG A 125 -11.65 19.58 -21.26
N GLY A 126 -11.92 18.29 -21.07
CA GLY A 126 -10.97 17.23 -21.37
C GLY A 126 -9.93 17.00 -20.27
N GLY A 127 -10.19 17.47 -19.05
CA GLY A 127 -9.35 17.25 -17.89
C GLY A 127 -9.64 15.94 -17.17
N THR A 128 -8.95 15.73 -16.06
CA THR A 128 -9.08 14.53 -15.21
C THR A 128 -9.49 14.90 -13.80
N LEU A 129 -10.49 14.22 -13.29
CA LEU A 129 -10.91 14.25 -11.90
C LEU A 129 -10.40 12.99 -11.19
N VAL A 130 -9.76 13.14 -10.03
CA VAL A 130 -9.29 12.02 -9.20
C VAL A 130 -9.87 12.14 -7.80
N PHE A 131 -10.57 11.11 -7.35
CA PHE A 131 -11.23 11.06 -6.05
C PHE A 131 -10.77 9.81 -5.32
N GLY A 132 -10.13 9.99 -4.17
CA GLY A 132 -9.66 8.91 -3.30
C GLY A 132 -10.41 8.86 -1.98
N SER A 133 -10.54 7.66 -1.40
CA SER A 133 -11.00 7.46 -0.03
C SER A 133 -12.30 8.26 0.25
N ALA A 134 -12.31 9.10 1.29
CA ALA A 134 -13.48 9.87 1.70
C ALA A 134 -14.11 10.74 0.61
N ALA A 135 -13.30 11.32 -0.28
CA ALA A 135 -13.83 12.10 -1.40
C ALA A 135 -14.55 11.19 -2.41
N ALA A 136 -14.07 9.97 -2.65
CA ALA A 136 -14.73 9.01 -3.54
C ALA A 136 -16.15 8.67 -3.08
N CYS A 137 -16.40 8.57 -1.77
CA CYS A 137 -17.75 8.38 -1.22
C CYS A 137 -18.76 9.45 -1.66
N THR A 138 -18.29 10.66 -2.03
CA THR A 138 -19.16 11.79 -2.41
C THR A 138 -19.63 11.74 -3.87
N LEU A 139 -19.03 10.88 -4.70
CA LEU A 139 -19.28 10.84 -6.14
C LEU A 139 -20.68 10.32 -6.52
N GLY A 140 -21.22 9.42 -5.71
CA GLY A 140 -22.51 8.77 -5.98
C GLY A 140 -23.72 9.64 -5.66
N THR A 141 -24.92 9.08 -5.86
CA THR A 141 -26.19 9.71 -5.44
C THR A 141 -26.34 9.72 -3.93
N HIS A 142 -25.71 8.77 -3.24
CA HIS A 142 -25.67 8.68 -1.79
C HIS A 142 -24.23 8.47 -1.30
N THR A 143 -23.98 8.91 -0.07
CA THR A 143 -22.67 8.92 0.56
C THR A 143 -22.74 8.30 1.95
N ILE A 144 -21.72 7.50 2.29
CA ILE A 144 -21.58 6.87 3.62
C ILE A 144 -21.02 7.91 4.62
N PRO A 145 -21.76 8.22 5.72
CA PRO A 145 -21.26 8.97 6.87
C PRO A 145 -20.30 8.13 7.73
N VAL A 146 -19.15 7.75 7.18
CA VAL A 146 -18.29 6.71 7.78
C VAL A 146 -17.82 7.07 9.19
N TYR A 147 -17.50 8.33 9.48
CA TYR A 147 -17.06 8.72 10.82
C TYR A 147 -18.20 8.72 11.82
N GLU A 148 -19.37 9.21 11.42
CA GLU A 148 -20.58 9.19 12.23
C GLU A 148 -20.99 7.75 12.56
N ILE A 149 -20.98 6.84 11.58
CA ILE A 149 -21.36 5.44 11.79
C ILE A 149 -20.28 4.66 12.54
N TYR A 150 -19.01 4.74 12.10
CA TYR A 150 -17.94 3.89 12.63
C TYR A 150 -17.32 4.43 13.92
N LYS A 151 -17.07 5.74 14.01
CA LYS A 151 -16.35 6.36 15.13
C LYS A 151 -17.29 6.91 16.21
N VAL A 152 -18.39 7.55 15.82
CA VAL A 152 -19.38 8.10 16.77
C VAL A 152 -20.37 7.02 17.22
N GLY A 153 -20.73 6.09 16.33
CA GLY A 153 -21.67 5.00 16.60
C GLY A 153 -23.13 5.38 16.29
N GLU A 154 -23.35 6.31 15.36
CA GLU A 154 -24.70 6.60 14.85
C GLU A 154 -25.27 5.39 14.10
N GLU A 155 -26.61 5.33 14.04
CA GLU A 155 -27.30 4.31 13.23
C GLU A 155 -26.96 4.48 11.74
N PRO A 156 -26.79 3.37 10.98
CA PRO A 156 -26.50 3.44 9.56
C PRO A 156 -27.58 4.22 8.80
N ARG A 157 -27.15 5.25 8.08
CA ARG A 157 -27.99 6.05 7.17
C ARG A 157 -27.18 6.56 5.99
N TRP A 158 -27.85 6.84 4.89
CA TRP A 158 -27.27 7.55 3.76
C TRP A 158 -27.30 9.07 3.96
N ALA A 159 -26.23 9.75 3.59
CA ALA A 159 -26.27 11.17 3.25
C ALA A 159 -26.48 11.34 1.74
N GLU A 160 -27.04 12.47 1.32
CA GLU A 160 -27.15 12.83 -0.10
C GLU A 160 -25.74 13.11 -0.67
N GLY A 161 -25.41 12.47 -1.81
CA GLY A 161 -24.12 12.65 -2.48
C GLY A 161 -24.14 13.79 -3.50
N LEU A 162 -23.01 14.01 -4.18
CA LEU A 162 -22.89 15.06 -5.21
C LEU A 162 -23.44 14.62 -6.57
N ASP A 163 -23.66 13.31 -6.75
CA ASP A 163 -24.06 12.68 -8.01
C ASP A 163 -23.16 13.08 -9.21
N LEU A 164 -21.86 13.26 -8.97
CA LEU A 164 -20.92 13.53 -10.07
C LEU A 164 -20.82 12.33 -11.01
N MET A 165 -20.92 11.11 -10.49
CA MET A 165 -20.93 9.90 -11.31
C MET A 165 -22.12 9.88 -12.28
N GLY A 166 -23.35 10.12 -11.77
CA GLY A 166 -24.54 10.19 -12.60
C GLY A 166 -24.47 11.32 -13.62
N ARG A 167 -24.03 12.50 -13.22
CA ARG A 167 -23.90 13.68 -14.10
C ARG A 167 -22.84 13.52 -15.20
N LEU A 168 -21.75 12.79 -14.95
CA LEU A 168 -20.68 12.57 -15.93
C LEU A 168 -20.91 11.34 -16.81
N THR A 169 -21.55 10.29 -16.30
CA THR A 169 -21.62 8.98 -16.97
C THR A 169 -23.03 8.52 -17.31
N GLY A 170 -24.05 9.07 -16.64
CA GLY A 170 -25.43 8.59 -16.66
C GLY A 170 -25.69 7.38 -15.74
N ILE A 171 -24.73 7.00 -14.89
CA ILE A 171 -24.83 5.85 -14.00
C ILE A 171 -25.15 6.32 -12.57
N GLU A 172 -26.32 5.94 -12.07
CA GLU A 172 -26.69 6.12 -10.66
C GLU A 172 -26.07 5.00 -9.81
N CYS A 173 -25.19 5.36 -8.87
CA CYS A 173 -24.61 4.40 -7.93
C CYS A 173 -24.22 5.07 -6.61
N VAL A 174 -23.89 4.24 -5.63
CA VAL A 174 -23.09 4.63 -4.47
C VAL A 174 -21.66 4.14 -4.66
N VAL A 175 -20.67 4.96 -4.32
CA VAL A 175 -19.26 4.60 -4.41
C VAL A 175 -18.74 4.26 -3.02
N VAL A 176 -18.19 3.06 -2.86
CA VAL A 176 -17.69 2.53 -1.59
C VAL A 176 -16.20 2.23 -1.72
N PRO A 177 -15.32 3.18 -1.32
CA PRO A 177 -13.87 2.97 -1.24
C PRO A 177 -13.53 2.07 -0.04
N HIS A 178 -12.26 1.70 0.14
CA HIS A 178 -11.82 0.78 1.20
C HIS A 178 -12.70 -0.48 1.24
N TYR A 179 -13.01 -1.05 0.07
CA TYR A 179 -14.05 -2.08 -0.01
C TYR A 179 -13.64 -3.39 0.67
N ASP A 180 -12.36 -3.75 0.57
CA ASP A 180 -11.74 -4.95 1.17
C ASP A 180 -11.01 -4.68 2.50
N ASN A 181 -11.15 -3.49 3.09
CA ASN A 181 -10.34 -3.10 4.24
C ASN A 181 -10.48 -4.05 5.44
N ALA A 182 -9.33 -4.46 5.98
CA ALA A 182 -9.23 -5.44 7.06
C ALA A 182 -8.57 -4.87 8.33
N GLU A 183 -8.66 -3.56 8.54
CA GLU A 183 -8.02 -2.86 9.68
C GLU A 183 -8.67 -3.15 11.04
N GLY A 184 -9.83 -3.80 11.08
CA GLY A 184 -10.53 -4.11 12.33
C GLY A 184 -9.88 -5.18 13.20
N GLY A 185 -8.93 -5.95 12.66
CA GLY A 185 -8.39 -7.11 13.37
C GLY A 185 -9.46 -8.18 13.62
N GLY A 186 -10.08 -8.15 14.81
CA GLY A 186 -11.09 -9.14 15.22
C GLY A 186 -12.53 -8.84 14.79
N HIS A 187 -12.80 -7.71 14.12
CA HIS A 187 -14.13 -7.35 13.64
C HIS A 187 -14.14 -6.94 12.17
N ASP A 188 -15.29 -7.15 11.51
CA ASP A 188 -15.48 -6.88 10.08
C ASP A 188 -15.51 -5.37 9.80
N THR A 189 -14.45 -4.87 9.20
CA THR A 189 -14.35 -3.47 8.75
C THR A 189 -14.63 -3.28 7.27
N ARG A 190 -14.86 -4.35 6.49
CA ARG A 190 -15.02 -4.26 5.03
C ARG A 190 -16.07 -3.22 4.64
N PHE A 191 -15.99 -2.75 3.40
CA PHE A 191 -16.96 -1.82 2.81
C PHE A 191 -16.95 -0.45 3.49
N CYS A 192 -15.78 0.19 3.57
CA CYS A 192 -15.62 1.51 4.17
C CYS A 192 -15.97 1.53 5.67
N TYR A 193 -15.39 0.60 6.46
CA TYR A 193 -15.57 0.51 7.91
C TYR A 193 -17.00 0.19 8.38
N LEU A 194 -17.86 -0.29 7.49
CA LEU A 194 -19.24 -0.68 7.80
C LEU A 194 -19.34 -2.12 8.30
N GLY A 195 -18.61 -3.03 7.66
CA GLY A 195 -18.85 -4.47 7.73
C GLY A 195 -20.15 -4.89 7.04
N GLU A 196 -20.27 -6.19 6.75
CA GLU A 196 -21.40 -6.76 5.98
C GLU A 196 -22.76 -6.37 6.58
N ARG A 197 -22.89 -6.46 7.91
CA ARG A 197 -24.16 -6.20 8.61
C ARG A 197 -24.70 -4.80 8.37
N ARG A 198 -23.84 -3.78 8.41
CA ARG A 198 -24.26 -2.39 8.22
C ARG A 198 -24.45 -2.06 6.75
N LEU A 199 -23.62 -2.61 5.86
CA LEU A 199 -23.81 -2.42 4.42
C LEU A 199 -25.16 -2.98 3.96
N VAL A 200 -25.51 -4.22 4.35
CA VAL A 200 -26.80 -4.82 3.99
C VAL A 200 -27.99 -3.99 4.47
N ALA A 201 -27.91 -3.43 5.68
CA ALA A 201 -28.95 -2.55 6.21
C ALA A 201 -29.10 -1.29 5.35
N LEU A 202 -27.98 -0.66 4.98
CA LEU A 202 -27.98 0.50 4.11
C LEU A 202 -28.47 0.19 2.68
N GLU A 203 -28.09 -0.96 2.11
CA GLU A 203 -28.54 -1.40 0.79
C GLU A 203 -30.07 -1.53 0.69
N ALA A 204 -30.74 -1.84 1.79
CA ALA A 204 -32.20 -1.96 1.82
C ALA A 204 -32.92 -0.61 1.61
N ASP A 205 -32.25 0.49 1.94
CA ASP A 205 -32.79 1.85 1.81
C ASP A 205 -32.47 2.49 0.45
N LEU A 206 -31.66 1.83 -0.40
CA LEU A 206 -31.32 2.33 -1.73
C LEU A 206 -32.46 2.11 -2.74
N PRO A 207 -32.71 3.05 -3.66
CA PRO A 207 -33.61 2.83 -4.79
C PRO A 207 -33.17 1.64 -5.65
N ASP A 208 -34.12 0.95 -6.28
CA ASP A 208 -33.86 -0.21 -7.15
C ASP A 208 -32.90 0.11 -8.32
N SER A 209 -32.85 1.36 -8.79
CA SER A 209 -31.94 1.80 -9.87
C SER A 209 -30.49 1.97 -9.41
N VAL A 210 -30.22 1.97 -8.10
CA VAL A 210 -28.91 2.32 -7.52
C VAL A 210 -28.20 1.06 -7.03
N GLY A 211 -27.00 0.82 -7.56
CA GLY A 211 -26.09 -0.23 -7.11
C GLY A 211 -24.90 0.30 -6.31
N VAL A 212 -24.17 -0.61 -5.66
CA VAL A 212 -22.92 -0.35 -4.95
C VAL A 212 -21.73 -0.60 -5.89
N LEU A 213 -20.91 0.43 -6.08
CA LEU A 213 -19.61 0.35 -6.75
C LEU A 213 -18.50 0.36 -5.69
N GLY A 214 -18.03 -0.83 -5.36
CA GLY A 214 -16.92 -1.07 -4.44
C GLY A 214 -15.56 -0.93 -5.12
N VAL A 215 -14.63 -0.22 -4.50
CA VAL A 215 -13.24 -0.12 -4.95
C VAL A 215 -12.33 -0.49 -3.79
N ASP A 216 -11.53 -1.55 -3.98
CA ASP A 216 -10.59 -2.06 -2.97
C ASP A 216 -9.46 -1.05 -2.67
N GLU A 217 -8.77 -1.27 -1.55
CA GLU A 217 -7.56 -0.51 -1.23
C GLU A 217 -6.48 -0.69 -2.30
N HIS A 218 -5.65 0.34 -2.51
CA HIS A 218 -4.63 0.36 -3.56
C HIS A 218 -5.14 -0.02 -4.96
N THR A 219 -6.40 0.31 -5.25
CA THR A 219 -7.08 0.02 -6.52
C THR A 219 -7.76 1.28 -7.03
N ALA A 220 -7.80 1.44 -8.34
CA ALA A 220 -8.46 2.54 -9.01
C ALA A 220 -9.38 2.03 -10.13
N LEU A 221 -10.56 2.64 -10.25
CA LEU A 221 -11.38 2.57 -11.45
C LEU A 221 -11.14 3.84 -12.28
N VAL A 222 -10.51 3.67 -13.44
CA VAL A 222 -10.25 4.76 -14.40
C VAL A 222 -11.37 4.77 -15.43
N VAL A 223 -12.23 5.77 -15.36
CA VAL A 223 -13.36 5.97 -16.28
C VAL A 223 -12.97 6.95 -17.37
N ASP A 224 -12.95 6.49 -18.61
CA ASP A 224 -12.85 7.33 -19.80
C ASP A 224 -14.25 7.74 -20.24
N LEU A 225 -14.56 9.03 -20.08
CA LEU A 225 -15.86 9.60 -20.38
C LEU A 225 -16.09 9.73 -21.89
N ASP A 226 -15.02 9.93 -22.66
CA ASP A 226 -15.10 10.12 -24.11
C ASP A 226 -15.26 8.75 -24.80
N ALA A 227 -14.45 7.75 -24.41
CA ALA A 227 -14.55 6.39 -24.94
C ALA A 227 -15.68 5.57 -24.31
N ARG A 228 -16.31 6.08 -23.24
CA ARG A 228 -17.34 5.39 -22.45
C ARG A 228 -16.90 4.01 -21.94
N THR A 229 -15.70 3.95 -21.37
CA THR A 229 -15.15 2.72 -20.77
C THR A 229 -14.66 2.95 -19.34
N ALA A 230 -14.59 1.89 -18.56
CA ALA A 230 -14.04 1.89 -17.22
C ALA A 230 -13.01 0.76 -17.08
N ARG A 231 -11.79 1.10 -16.67
CA ARG A 231 -10.66 0.18 -16.53
C ARG A 231 -10.25 0.06 -15.06
N VAL A 232 -10.08 -1.17 -14.59
CA VAL A 232 -9.53 -1.44 -13.25
C VAL A 232 -8.00 -1.36 -13.29
N ALA A 233 -7.40 -0.66 -12.33
CA ALA A 233 -5.97 -0.46 -12.16
C ALA A 233 -5.57 -0.65 -10.70
N GLY A 234 -4.28 -0.91 -10.43
CA GLY A 234 -3.79 -1.12 -9.07
C GLY A 234 -3.67 -2.60 -8.69
N ASN A 235 -3.81 -2.90 -7.41
CA ASN A 235 -3.45 -4.20 -6.84
C ASN A 235 -4.64 -5.10 -6.51
N GLY A 236 -5.84 -4.54 -6.34
CA GLY A 236 -7.04 -5.26 -5.94
C GLY A 236 -8.11 -5.30 -7.02
N LEU A 237 -9.38 -5.28 -6.59
CA LEU A 237 -10.55 -5.48 -7.42
C LEU A 237 -11.49 -4.27 -7.39
N VAL A 238 -12.35 -4.20 -8.40
CA VAL A 238 -13.58 -3.41 -8.35
C VAL A 238 -14.76 -4.38 -8.22
N THR A 239 -15.67 -4.09 -7.30
CA THR A 239 -16.87 -4.91 -7.06
C THR A 239 -18.12 -4.14 -7.44
N VAL A 240 -18.96 -4.71 -8.29
CA VAL A 240 -20.34 -4.24 -8.48
C VAL A 240 -21.24 -5.12 -7.62
N ARG A 241 -21.94 -4.50 -6.68
CA ARG A 241 -22.83 -5.18 -5.74
C ARG A 241 -24.24 -4.61 -5.78
N ARG A 242 -25.24 -5.48 -5.71
CA ARG A 242 -26.65 -5.12 -5.59
C ARG A 242 -27.38 -6.13 -4.71
N ARG A 243 -27.95 -5.65 -3.59
CA ARG A 243 -28.79 -6.45 -2.69
C ARG A 243 -28.10 -7.77 -2.27
N GLY A 244 -26.82 -7.69 -1.90
CA GLY A 244 -26.04 -8.87 -1.53
C GLY A 244 -25.35 -9.62 -2.69
N ALA A 245 -25.86 -9.53 -3.91
CA ALA A 245 -25.22 -10.16 -5.07
C ALA A 245 -24.02 -9.31 -5.54
N SER A 246 -22.85 -9.91 -5.68
CA SER A 246 -21.61 -9.21 -6.04
C SER A 246 -20.97 -9.82 -7.28
N ARG A 247 -20.38 -8.97 -8.13
CA ARG A 247 -19.49 -9.35 -9.23
C ARG A 247 -18.20 -8.57 -9.13
N THR A 248 -17.07 -9.27 -9.23
CA THR A 248 -15.73 -8.71 -9.02
C THR A 248 -14.96 -8.63 -10.33
N PHE A 249 -14.18 -7.57 -10.49
CA PHE A 249 -13.39 -7.29 -11.69
C PHE A 249 -11.94 -7.00 -11.27
N PRO A 250 -10.97 -7.86 -11.65
CA PRO A 250 -9.57 -7.66 -11.28
C PRO A 250 -8.89 -6.55 -12.08
N ALA A 251 -7.75 -6.08 -11.58
CA ALA A 251 -6.89 -5.15 -12.30
C ALA A 251 -6.61 -5.60 -13.74
N GLY A 252 -6.73 -4.66 -14.69
CA GLY A 252 -6.63 -4.91 -16.13
C GLY A 252 -7.96 -5.18 -16.83
N THR A 253 -9.04 -5.48 -16.09
CA THR A 253 -10.38 -5.58 -16.70
C THR A 253 -10.83 -4.22 -17.24
N VAL A 254 -11.46 -4.24 -18.40
CA VAL A 254 -12.11 -3.09 -19.05
C VAL A 254 -13.57 -3.44 -19.28
N LEU A 255 -14.47 -2.53 -18.86
CA LEU A 255 -15.91 -2.60 -19.07
C LEU A 255 -16.36 -1.38 -19.88
N THR A 256 -17.42 -1.52 -20.67
CA THR A 256 -18.14 -0.34 -21.17
C THR A 256 -18.98 0.28 -20.05
N LEU A 257 -19.28 1.58 -20.14
CA LEU A 257 -20.16 2.24 -19.17
C LEU A 257 -21.60 1.70 -19.20
N ASP A 258 -22.04 1.22 -20.36
CA ASP A 258 -23.37 0.63 -20.50
C ASP A 258 -23.45 -0.74 -19.78
N GLU A 259 -22.40 -1.56 -19.89
CA GLU A 259 -22.28 -2.80 -19.11
C GLU A 259 -22.20 -2.53 -17.61
N LEU A 260 -21.36 -1.59 -17.18
CA LEU A 260 -21.23 -1.21 -15.78
C LEU A 260 -22.58 -0.72 -15.22
N GLY A 261 -23.28 0.15 -15.95
CA GLY A 261 -24.61 0.64 -15.58
C GLY A 261 -25.65 -0.48 -15.51
N ALA A 262 -25.67 -1.41 -16.46
CA ALA A 262 -26.58 -2.56 -16.45
C ALA A 262 -26.32 -3.49 -15.25
N LEU A 263 -25.06 -3.69 -14.85
CA LEU A 263 -24.71 -4.47 -13.67
C LEU A 263 -25.19 -3.78 -12.38
N LEU A 264 -25.01 -2.47 -12.26
CA LEU A 264 -25.46 -1.68 -11.10
C LEU A 264 -26.99 -1.63 -10.98
N ARG A 265 -27.71 -1.61 -12.10
CA ARG A 265 -29.18 -1.76 -12.15
C ARG A 265 -29.66 -3.22 -12.03
N GLY A 266 -28.75 -4.19 -12.01
CA GLY A 266 -29.01 -5.63 -11.96
C GLY A 266 -29.81 -6.17 -13.15
N GLU A 267 -29.57 -5.63 -14.34
CA GLU A 267 -30.18 -6.05 -15.62
C GLU A 267 -29.38 -7.21 -16.27
N ALA A 268 -28.15 -7.46 -15.82
CA ALA A 268 -27.20 -8.39 -16.45
C ALA A 268 -27.18 -9.81 -15.84
N ASP A 269 -28.26 -10.28 -15.20
CA ASP A 269 -28.39 -11.62 -14.57
C ASP A 269 -28.63 -12.80 -15.55
N GLY A 270 -28.12 -12.68 -16.78
CA GLY A 270 -28.24 -13.70 -17.83
C GLY A 270 -27.09 -14.73 -17.91
N GLY A 271 -26.25 -14.88 -16.89
CA GLY A 271 -25.13 -15.82 -16.94
C GLY A 271 -24.57 -16.13 -15.56
N GLY A 272 -24.91 -17.32 -15.04
CA GLY A 272 -24.46 -17.79 -13.73
C GLY A 272 -22.93 -17.90 -13.64
N GLY A 273 -22.40 -17.29 -12.58
CA GLY A 273 -21.08 -17.57 -12.03
C GLY A 273 -21.24 -17.56 -10.51
N ASP A 274 -20.82 -18.65 -9.86
CA ASP A 274 -21.09 -18.97 -8.46
C ASP A 274 -20.86 -17.81 -7.48
N ALA A 275 -21.82 -17.67 -6.57
CA ALA A 275 -21.64 -16.91 -5.34
C ALA A 275 -20.61 -17.64 -4.44
N PRO A 276 -19.58 -16.95 -3.91
CA PRO A 276 -18.96 -17.41 -2.68
C PRO A 276 -19.90 -17.00 -1.53
N ALA A 277 -20.47 -18.01 -0.86
CA ALA A 277 -21.06 -17.84 0.45
C ALA A 277 -20.03 -17.24 1.44
N PRO A 278 -20.46 -16.52 2.49
CA PRO A 278 -19.56 -15.83 3.39
C PRO A 278 -18.68 -16.83 4.12
N ALA A 279 -17.36 -16.75 3.91
CA ALA A 279 -16.40 -17.53 4.66
C ALA A 279 -16.45 -17.10 6.12
N ALA A 280 -16.97 -17.99 6.97
CA ALA A 280 -16.76 -17.93 8.40
C ALA A 280 -15.26 -17.93 8.68
N ALA A 281 -14.82 -17.01 9.54
CA ALA A 281 -13.46 -16.98 10.06
C ALA A 281 -13.09 -18.33 10.67
N THR A 282 -12.08 -18.97 10.10
CA THR A 282 -11.32 -20.01 10.79
C THR A 282 -9.85 -19.63 10.69
N ASP A 283 -9.24 -19.42 11.87
CA ASP A 283 -7.80 -19.43 12.09
C ASP A 283 -7.15 -20.56 11.30
N ALA A 284 -6.21 -20.22 10.42
CA ALA A 284 -5.18 -21.13 9.96
C ALA A 284 -4.02 -20.36 9.32
N ALA A 285 -3.02 -20.05 10.14
CA ALA A 285 -1.65 -19.95 9.67
C ALA A 285 -1.22 -21.34 9.16
N ALA A 286 -1.02 -21.51 7.86
CA ALA A 286 -0.10 -22.50 7.29
C ALA A 286 0.02 -22.38 5.75
N ALA A 287 1.25 -22.11 5.31
CA ALA A 287 1.93 -22.63 4.11
C ALA A 287 1.18 -22.63 2.76
N ALA A 288 1.56 -21.68 1.89
CA ALA A 288 1.46 -21.86 0.45
C ALA A 288 2.87 -21.81 -0.17
N GLU A 289 3.34 -22.97 -0.63
CA GLU A 289 4.54 -23.12 -1.47
C GLU A 289 4.26 -22.68 -2.92
N PRO A 290 5.28 -22.22 -3.68
CA PRO A 290 5.09 -21.36 -4.85
C PRO A 290 5.03 -22.15 -6.17
N ALA A 291 4.23 -21.65 -7.10
CA ALA A 291 4.25 -22.09 -8.49
C ALA A 291 5.00 -21.06 -9.37
N GLY A 292 6.15 -21.49 -9.91
CA GLY A 292 6.63 -21.11 -11.26
C GLY A 292 7.29 -19.74 -11.42
N ALA A 293 8.61 -19.73 -11.31
CA ALA A 293 9.48 -18.60 -11.60
C ALA A 293 9.43 -18.14 -13.09
N VAL A 294 9.34 -16.82 -13.28
CA VAL A 294 9.92 -16.12 -14.43
C VAL A 294 10.78 -14.97 -13.88
N ALA A 295 12.02 -14.94 -14.32
CA ALA A 295 13.11 -14.14 -13.77
C ALA A 295 13.02 -12.64 -14.13
N GLY A 296 13.45 -11.78 -13.19
CA GLY A 296 14.19 -10.57 -13.54
C GLY A 296 13.60 -9.20 -13.22
N GLY A 297 12.63 -9.08 -12.30
CA GLY A 297 12.24 -7.79 -11.74
C GLY A 297 11.77 -7.96 -10.30
N GLU A 298 12.37 -7.23 -9.36
CA GLU A 298 11.86 -7.21 -7.97
C GLU A 298 10.40 -6.74 -8.00
N ALA A 299 9.49 -7.63 -7.61
CA ALA A 299 8.08 -7.27 -7.46
C ALA A 299 7.96 -6.19 -6.38
N VAL A 300 7.51 -5.00 -6.78
CA VAL A 300 7.24 -3.89 -5.86
C VAL A 300 6.25 -4.36 -4.81
N ALA A 301 6.55 -4.12 -3.54
CA ALA A 301 5.66 -4.51 -2.45
C ALA A 301 4.27 -3.88 -2.61
N THR A 302 3.23 -4.69 -2.41
CA THR A 302 1.82 -4.32 -2.60
C THR A 302 1.21 -3.60 -1.40
N SER A 303 1.84 -3.73 -0.24
CA SER A 303 1.50 -3.04 1.02
C SER A 303 2.74 -2.96 1.93
N LEU A 304 2.67 -2.16 3.01
CA LEU A 304 3.73 -2.14 4.04
C LEU A 304 3.82 -3.47 4.80
N ALA A 305 2.69 -4.16 5.01
CA ALA A 305 2.65 -5.49 5.61
C ALA A 305 3.43 -6.50 4.75
N ASP A 306 3.22 -6.49 3.43
CA ASP A 306 3.95 -7.36 2.49
C ASP A 306 5.44 -7.04 2.46
N ALA A 307 5.81 -5.75 2.47
CA ALA A 307 7.20 -5.33 2.56
C ALA A 307 7.86 -5.85 3.85
N THR A 308 7.15 -5.77 4.98
CA THR A 308 7.61 -6.28 6.28
C THR A 308 7.81 -7.79 6.26
N ALA A 309 6.85 -8.55 5.70
CA ALA A 309 6.95 -10.00 5.59
C ALA A 309 8.13 -10.43 4.71
N ARG A 310 8.32 -9.80 3.55
CA ARG A 310 9.44 -10.07 2.64
C ARG A 310 10.79 -9.72 3.26
N ALA A 311 10.89 -8.60 3.97
CA ALA A 311 12.12 -8.22 4.66
C ALA A 311 12.47 -9.22 5.77
N ARG A 312 11.46 -9.75 6.47
CA ARG A 312 11.64 -10.79 7.49
C ARG A 312 12.18 -12.08 6.92
N GLU A 313 11.58 -12.58 5.86
CA GLU A 313 12.06 -13.79 5.18
C GLU A 313 13.52 -13.62 4.74
N ARG A 314 13.84 -12.50 4.09
CA ARG A 314 15.22 -12.19 3.64
C ARG A 314 16.20 -12.09 4.80
N PHE A 315 15.81 -11.42 5.88
CA PHE A 315 16.64 -11.31 7.09
C PHE A 315 16.89 -12.68 7.73
N ASP A 316 15.85 -13.52 7.86
CA ASP A 316 15.98 -14.85 8.46
C ASP A 316 16.92 -15.75 7.66
N VAL A 317 16.83 -15.72 6.32
CA VAL A 317 17.74 -16.44 5.42
C VAL A 317 19.18 -15.94 5.55
N ALA A 318 19.39 -14.62 5.52
CA ALA A 318 20.73 -14.04 5.65
C ALA A 318 21.36 -14.34 7.03
N LEU A 319 20.57 -14.25 8.10
CA LEU A 319 21.03 -14.55 9.46
C LEU A 319 21.44 -16.02 9.60
N ALA A 320 20.65 -16.94 9.06
CA ALA A 320 20.98 -18.37 9.06
C ALA A 320 22.28 -18.67 8.30
N ALA A 321 22.58 -17.91 7.26
CA ALA A 321 23.83 -18.01 6.49
C ALA A 321 25.01 -17.24 7.11
N SER A 322 24.82 -16.56 8.25
CA SER A 322 25.77 -15.59 8.81
C SER A 322 26.21 -14.49 7.82
N ASP A 323 25.33 -14.17 6.87
CA ASP A 323 25.52 -13.10 5.89
C ASP A 323 25.12 -11.75 6.52
N VAL A 324 26.13 -11.03 7.02
CA VAL A 324 25.96 -9.72 7.65
C VAL A 324 25.43 -8.70 6.66
N ASP A 325 25.94 -8.68 5.42
CA ASP A 325 25.54 -7.69 4.41
C ASP A 325 24.10 -7.94 3.96
N GLY A 326 23.69 -9.21 3.83
CA GLY A 326 22.30 -9.59 3.58
C GLY A 326 21.35 -9.16 4.71
N CYS A 327 21.77 -9.32 5.97
CA CYS A 327 20.99 -8.85 7.13
C CYS A 327 20.82 -7.32 7.11
N VAL A 328 21.91 -6.58 6.87
CA VAL A 328 21.91 -5.11 6.79
C VAL A 328 21.03 -4.63 5.63
N THR A 329 21.10 -5.30 4.48
CA THR A 329 20.26 -4.98 3.32
C THR A 329 18.77 -5.11 3.66
N ALA A 330 18.36 -6.21 4.30
CA ALA A 330 16.96 -6.39 4.72
C ALA A 330 16.47 -5.33 5.73
N ILE A 331 17.36 -4.86 6.62
CA ILE A 331 17.07 -3.75 7.56
C ILE A 331 16.84 -2.45 6.79
N LEU A 332 17.75 -2.09 5.88
CA LEU A 332 17.68 -0.83 5.13
C LEU A 332 16.48 -0.82 4.16
N ASP A 333 16.15 -1.95 3.57
CA ASP A 333 14.97 -2.10 2.71
C ASP A 333 13.67 -1.90 3.48
N LEU A 334 13.56 -2.47 4.69
CA LEU A 334 12.39 -2.29 5.54
C LEU A 334 12.28 -0.83 6.02
N GLU A 335 13.39 -0.19 6.36
CA GLU A 335 13.42 1.24 6.71
C GLU A 335 12.94 2.11 5.54
N SER A 336 13.47 1.85 4.34
CA SER A 336 13.08 2.54 3.11
C SER A 336 11.59 2.35 2.79
N ALA A 337 11.06 1.14 3.00
CA ALA A 337 9.63 0.87 2.87
C ALA A 337 8.82 1.69 3.88
N ILE A 338 9.19 1.71 5.16
CA ILE A 338 8.49 2.50 6.18
C ILE A 338 8.41 3.98 5.77
N VAL A 339 9.48 4.54 5.20
CA VAL A 339 9.50 5.92 4.69
C VAL A 339 8.59 6.07 3.46
N ALA A 340 8.69 5.18 2.48
CA ALA A 340 7.91 5.24 1.24
C ALA A 340 6.39 5.17 1.50
N TRP A 341 5.98 4.38 2.49
CA TRP A 341 4.59 4.21 2.90
C TRP A 341 4.13 5.24 3.95
N SER A 342 4.99 6.15 4.41
CA SER A 342 4.65 7.12 5.47
C SER A 342 3.67 8.22 5.05
N THR A 343 3.54 8.47 3.76
CA THR A 343 2.59 9.45 3.20
C THR A 343 1.21 8.85 2.97
N ASP A 344 1.07 7.54 3.07
CA ASP A 344 -0.23 6.88 3.04
C ASP A 344 -0.96 7.21 4.36
N THR A 345 -2.13 7.84 4.24
CA THR A 345 -2.84 8.42 5.39
C THR A 345 -3.59 7.40 6.24
N LEU A 346 -3.51 6.11 5.90
CA LEU A 346 -4.04 5.05 6.73
C LEU A 346 -3.28 4.97 8.06
N GLN A 347 -3.97 5.32 9.15
CA GLN A 347 -3.49 5.09 10.52
C GLN A 347 -3.59 3.59 10.84
N SER A 348 -2.76 2.78 10.18
CA SER A 348 -2.74 1.34 10.42
C SER A 348 -1.65 0.97 11.42
N ASP A 349 -1.91 -0.05 12.24
CA ASP A 349 -0.93 -0.69 13.15
C ASP A 349 0.29 -1.26 12.39
N GLN A 350 0.27 -1.24 11.05
CA GLN A 350 1.31 -1.76 10.18
C GLN A 350 2.62 -1.00 10.35
N ALA A 351 2.60 0.32 10.47
CA ALA A 351 3.82 1.12 10.67
C ALA A 351 4.51 0.78 11.99
N ASP A 352 3.74 0.58 13.06
CA ASP A 352 4.26 0.18 14.37
C ASP A 352 4.75 -1.28 14.35
N SER A 353 4.04 -2.17 13.67
CA SER A 353 4.48 -3.56 13.45
C SER A 353 5.80 -3.63 12.67
N ALA A 354 5.92 -2.88 11.57
CA ALA A 354 7.13 -2.77 10.76
C ALA A 354 8.30 -2.23 11.59
N ARG A 355 8.09 -1.17 12.38
CA ARG A 355 9.11 -0.60 13.27
C ARG A 355 9.55 -1.57 14.37
N ARG A 356 8.63 -2.35 14.95
CA ARG A 356 8.96 -3.42 15.91
C ARG A 356 9.82 -4.50 15.26
N THR A 357 9.48 -4.89 14.03
CA THR A 357 10.23 -5.88 13.25
C THR A 357 11.64 -5.38 12.92
N LEU A 358 11.77 -4.13 12.47
CA LEU A 358 13.06 -3.48 12.23
C LEU A 358 13.95 -3.49 13.48
N ARG A 359 13.39 -3.14 14.65
CA ARG A 359 14.11 -3.19 15.94
C ARG A 359 14.57 -4.61 16.28
N ALA A 360 13.75 -5.61 16.02
CA ALA A 360 14.11 -7.01 16.24
C ALA A 360 15.27 -7.46 15.33
N PHE A 361 15.30 -7.02 14.07
CA PHE A 361 16.43 -7.29 13.18
C PHE A 361 17.73 -6.70 13.71
N VAL A 362 17.71 -5.44 14.17
CA VAL A 362 18.88 -4.79 14.75
C VAL A 362 19.41 -5.55 15.97
N VAL A 363 18.52 -6.02 16.85
CA VAL A 363 18.92 -6.83 18.02
C VAL A 363 19.56 -8.15 17.60
N ARG A 364 18.92 -8.89 16.69
CA ARG A 364 19.42 -10.20 16.23
C ARG A 364 20.74 -10.10 15.46
N LEU A 365 20.93 -9.03 14.68
CA LEU A 365 22.22 -8.74 14.06
C LEU A 365 23.30 -8.43 15.11
N GLY A 366 22.93 -7.71 16.18
CA GLY A 366 23.80 -7.48 17.33
C GLY A 366 24.18 -8.77 18.08
N GLU A 367 23.24 -9.71 18.22
CA GLU A 367 23.50 -11.04 18.80
C GLU A 367 24.48 -11.84 17.93
N LEU A 368 24.30 -11.84 16.59
CA LEU A 368 25.27 -12.44 15.66
C LEU A 368 26.66 -11.81 15.82
N ALA A 369 26.75 -10.50 16.01
CA ALA A 369 28.02 -9.83 16.24
C ALA A 369 28.72 -10.27 17.55
N HIS A 370 27.96 -10.71 18.56
CA HIS A 370 28.52 -11.22 19.81
C HIS A 370 29.08 -12.64 19.66
N VAL A 371 28.41 -13.50 18.89
CA VAL A 371 28.85 -14.88 18.60
C VAL A 371 29.94 -14.93 17.51
N GLY A 372 29.91 -13.96 16.59
CA GLY A 372 30.80 -13.87 15.44
C GLY A 372 30.19 -14.51 14.20
N ALA A 373 30.06 -13.72 13.11
CA ALA A 373 29.51 -14.21 11.84
C ALA A 373 30.46 -15.11 11.03
N ARG A 374 31.74 -15.15 11.42
CA ARG A 374 32.77 -15.94 10.75
C ARG A 374 33.14 -17.11 11.63
N ASP A 375 33.13 -18.33 11.08
CA ASP A 375 33.61 -19.52 11.79
C ASP A 375 35.06 -19.27 12.25
N PRO A 376 35.35 -19.27 13.57
CA PRO A 376 36.69 -19.07 14.09
C PRO A 376 37.72 -20.04 13.49
N ARG A 377 37.30 -21.26 13.12
CA ARG A 377 38.18 -22.23 12.45
C ARG A 377 38.68 -21.72 11.11
N THR A 378 37.85 -21.02 10.33
CA THR A 378 38.27 -20.46 9.04
C THR A 378 39.34 -19.37 9.20
N VAL A 379 39.30 -18.63 10.31
CA VAL A 379 40.28 -17.58 10.62
C VAL A 379 41.57 -18.19 11.16
N VAL A 380 41.46 -19.22 12.01
CA VAL A 380 42.60 -19.79 12.75
C VAL A 380 43.31 -20.92 11.96
N ALA A 381 42.61 -21.60 11.04
CA ALA A 381 43.12 -22.76 10.28
C ALA A 381 44.48 -22.52 9.62
N PRO A 382 44.72 -21.42 8.87
CA PRO A 382 46.01 -21.23 8.18
C PRO A 382 47.19 -21.12 9.16
N PHE A 383 46.96 -20.55 10.35
CA PHE A 383 47.98 -20.43 11.38
C PHE A 383 48.26 -21.76 12.07
N VAL A 384 47.21 -22.53 12.36
CA VAL A 384 47.34 -23.86 12.99
C VAL A 384 48.00 -24.84 12.03
N GLU A 385 47.61 -24.85 10.76
CA GLU A 385 48.20 -25.71 9.72
C GLU A 385 49.70 -25.44 9.55
N LEU A 386 50.11 -24.16 9.53
CA LEU A 386 51.53 -23.79 9.48
C LEU A 386 52.29 -24.29 10.71
N LEU A 387 51.71 -24.18 11.91
CA LEU A 387 52.32 -24.69 13.13
C LEU A 387 52.41 -26.22 13.15
N LEU A 388 51.40 -26.92 12.64
CA LEU A 388 51.42 -28.38 12.49
C LEU A 388 52.48 -28.82 11.48
N GLU A 389 52.71 -28.06 10.41
CA GLU A 389 53.79 -28.32 9.46
C GLU A 389 55.17 -28.19 10.13
N VAL A 390 55.40 -27.11 10.89
CA VAL A 390 56.63 -26.91 11.67
C VAL A 390 56.85 -28.08 12.64
N ARG A 391 55.80 -28.50 13.35
CA ARG A 391 55.83 -29.66 14.24
C ARG A 391 56.20 -30.96 13.49
N GLY A 392 55.63 -31.18 12.30
CA GLY A 392 55.95 -32.33 11.45
C GLY A 392 57.43 -32.37 11.05
N ARG A 393 57.98 -31.22 10.61
CA ARG A 393 59.40 -31.08 10.28
C ARG A 393 60.31 -31.32 11.49
N ALA A 394 59.95 -30.80 12.66
CA ALA A 394 60.71 -31.02 13.90
C ALA A 394 60.77 -32.51 14.27
N ARG A 395 59.64 -33.24 14.17
CA ARG A 395 59.61 -34.69 14.41
C ARG A 395 60.47 -35.46 13.40
N ALA A 396 60.43 -35.10 12.12
CA ALA A 396 61.27 -35.73 11.10
C ALA A 396 62.78 -35.52 11.35
N ALA A 397 63.15 -34.35 11.88
CA ALA A 397 64.51 -34.02 12.29
C ALA A 397 64.92 -34.60 13.65
N LYS A 398 64.03 -35.34 14.34
CA LYS A 398 64.19 -35.83 15.72
C LYS A 398 64.38 -34.72 16.77
N ASP A 399 63.93 -33.50 16.47
CA ASP A 399 63.85 -32.40 17.43
C ASP A 399 62.52 -32.48 18.20
N PHE A 400 62.50 -33.34 19.20
CA PHE A 400 61.32 -33.55 20.04
C PHE A 400 61.00 -32.32 20.91
N GLY A 401 62.01 -31.54 21.30
CA GLY A 401 61.82 -30.34 22.12
C GLY A 401 60.99 -29.26 21.41
N THR A 402 61.30 -29.00 20.13
CA THR A 402 60.49 -28.06 19.32
C THR A 402 59.10 -28.63 19.00
N SER A 403 59.00 -29.94 18.73
CA SER A 403 57.70 -30.61 18.49
C SER A 403 56.76 -30.47 19.69
N ASP A 404 57.26 -30.70 20.90
CA ASP A 404 56.47 -30.62 22.14
C ASP A 404 56.12 -29.16 22.46
N LEU A 405 57.06 -28.22 22.28
CA LEU A 405 56.78 -26.79 22.44
C LEU A 405 55.62 -26.33 21.55
N VAL A 406 55.58 -26.72 20.27
CA VAL A 406 54.48 -26.33 19.37
C VAL A 406 53.15 -26.93 19.82
N ARG A 407 53.14 -28.22 20.23
CA ARG A 407 51.93 -28.87 20.75
C ARG A 407 51.40 -28.17 21.98
N ASP A 408 52.26 -27.91 22.96
CA ASP A 408 51.90 -27.29 24.23
C ASP A 408 51.38 -25.87 24.04
N ARG A 409 51.98 -25.10 23.12
CA ARG A 409 51.53 -23.75 22.78
C ARG A 409 50.19 -23.75 22.05
N LEU A 410 49.94 -24.70 21.15
CA LEU A 410 48.63 -24.88 20.51
C LEU A 410 47.56 -25.26 21.54
N THR A 411 47.86 -26.19 22.46
CA THR A 411 46.94 -26.58 23.53
C THR A 411 46.68 -25.41 24.51
N ALA A 412 47.69 -24.65 24.88
CA ALA A 412 47.54 -23.45 25.71
C ALA A 412 46.71 -22.36 25.03
N ALA A 413 46.67 -22.32 23.70
CA ALA A 413 45.82 -21.44 22.90
C ALA A 413 44.41 -21.99 22.65
N GLY A 414 44.05 -23.13 23.26
CA GLY A 414 42.72 -23.75 23.12
C GLY A 414 42.54 -24.64 21.89
N VAL A 415 43.62 -24.98 21.17
CA VAL A 415 43.60 -25.88 20.02
C VAL A 415 43.99 -27.29 20.44
N GLU A 416 43.06 -28.23 20.34
CA GLU A 416 43.33 -29.65 20.60
C GLU A 416 43.95 -30.29 19.36
N VAL A 417 45.11 -30.93 19.53
CA VAL A 417 45.82 -31.63 18.44
C VAL A 417 45.78 -33.14 18.68
N ARG A 418 45.34 -33.91 17.69
CA ARG A 418 45.31 -35.38 17.69
C ARG A 418 46.23 -35.92 16.60
N ASP A 419 47.13 -36.82 16.97
CA ASP A 419 47.97 -37.52 16.02
C ASP A 419 47.21 -38.72 15.42
N THR A 420 47.13 -38.82 14.10
CA THR A 420 46.59 -39.98 13.38
C THR A 420 47.68 -40.59 12.47
N PRO A 421 47.50 -41.83 11.97
CA PRO A 421 48.40 -42.44 11.00
C PRO A 421 48.58 -41.61 9.71
N ASP A 422 47.58 -40.80 9.36
CA ASP A 422 47.56 -39.97 8.15
C ASP A 422 48.05 -38.53 8.38
N GLY A 423 48.36 -38.14 9.63
CA GLY A 423 48.84 -36.81 9.99
C GLY A 423 48.24 -36.26 11.28
N ALA A 424 48.64 -35.07 11.70
CA ALA A 424 48.05 -34.41 12.86
C ALA A 424 46.74 -33.72 12.45
N THR A 425 45.64 -34.02 13.12
CA THR A 425 44.36 -33.30 13.00
C THR A 425 44.17 -32.39 14.22
N TRP A 426 43.36 -31.33 14.07
CA TRP A 426 43.10 -30.39 15.16
C TRP A 426 41.62 -30.08 15.31
N HIS A 427 41.23 -29.67 16.52
CA HIS A 427 39.87 -29.28 16.87
C HIS A 427 39.90 -28.02 17.72
N LEU A 428 38.98 -27.09 17.43
CA LEU A 428 38.69 -25.95 18.28
C LEU A 428 37.40 -26.27 19.06
N PRO A 429 37.46 -26.41 20.40
CA PRO A 429 36.26 -26.56 21.23
C PRO A 429 35.33 -25.37 21.03
N GLU A 430 34.02 -25.62 20.94
CA GLU A 430 33.01 -24.56 21.04
C GLU A 430 33.04 -24.02 22.48
N GLY A 431 33.25 -22.71 22.62
CA GLY A 431 33.38 -22.01 23.89
C GLY A 431 32.05 -21.61 24.51
#